data_AF-A0A381E8F2-F1
#
_entry.id   AF-A0A381E8F2-F1
#
_cell.length_a   1.000
_cell.length_b   1.000
_cell.length_c   1.000
_cell.angle_alpha   90.00
_cell.angle_beta   90.00
_cell.angle_gamma   90.00
#
_symmetry.space_group_name_H-M   'P 1'
#
loop_
_entity.id
_entity.type
_entity.pdbx_description
1 polymer ?
#
loop_
_entity_poly.entity_id
_entity_poly.type
_entity_poly.pdbx_seq_one_letter_code
_entity_poly.pdbx_strand_id
1 'polypeptide(L)'
;MPPPQKVPKKRKAKPVAQPQRSEQAEIESLLREMEFLRERAQSLQGRYGRSGNGKIRFNYDALIAQMRTTEAGIRDYLNARIDVIHTTPPPTVGGSLIRVRPN
;
A
#
# COMPACT_ATOMS: atom_id res chain seq x y z
N MET A 1 -42.75 16.53 30.71
CA MET A 1 -41.34 16.10 30.87
C MET A 1 -41.04 15.05 29.82
N PRO A 2 -40.03 15.21 28.94
CA PRO A 2 -39.62 14.13 28.04
C PRO A 2 -38.74 13.10 28.81
N PRO A 3 -38.72 11.81 28.41
CA PRO A 3 -37.95 10.78 29.08
C PRO A 3 -36.44 10.92 28.81
N PRO A 4 -35.57 10.45 29.74
CA PRO A 4 -34.12 10.58 29.59
C PRO A 4 -33.58 9.69 28.47
N GLN A 5 -32.88 10.30 27.51
CA GLN A 5 -32.18 9.61 26.43
C GLN A 5 -31.03 8.76 27.01
N LYS A 6 -31.04 7.45 26.71
CA LYS A 6 -29.93 6.54 27.07
C LYS A 6 -28.72 6.85 26.20
N VAL A 7 -27.70 7.45 26.81
CA VAL A 7 -26.38 7.68 26.17
C VAL A 7 -25.74 6.33 25.85
N PRO A 8 -25.29 6.07 24.61
CA PRO A 8 -24.65 4.80 24.27
C PRO A 8 -23.29 4.69 24.96
N LYS A 9 -23.11 3.64 25.77
CA LYS A 9 -21.82 3.31 26.41
C LYS A 9 -20.76 3.10 25.32
N LYS A 10 -19.75 3.97 25.28
CA LYS A 10 -18.55 3.80 24.44
C LYS A 10 -17.93 2.43 24.74
N ARG A 11 -17.95 1.52 23.76
CA ARG A 11 -17.22 0.25 23.82
C ARG A 11 -15.72 0.60 23.93
N LYS A 12 -15.07 0.21 25.03
CA LYS A 12 -13.61 0.30 25.14
C LYS A 12 -13.01 -0.57 24.05
N ALA A 13 -12.21 0.03 23.16
CA ALA A 13 -11.47 -0.70 22.15
C ALA A 13 -10.57 -1.73 22.85
N LYS A 14 -10.64 -3.00 22.43
CA LYS A 14 -9.72 -4.03 22.91
C LYS A 14 -8.30 -3.63 22.48
N PRO A 15 -7.27 -3.87 23.32
CA PRO A 15 -5.90 -3.68 22.91
C PRO A 15 -5.66 -4.59 21.69
N VAL A 16 -5.21 -3.99 20.59
CA VAL A 16 -4.80 -4.73 19.40
C VAL A 16 -3.53 -5.48 19.76
N ALA A 17 -3.49 -6.79 19.50
CA ALA A 17 -2.29 -7.58 19.70
C ALA A 17 -1.12 -6.94 18.93
N GLN A 18 -0.03 -6.66 19.62
CA GLN A 18 1.20 -6.21 18.99
C GLN A 18 1.70 -7.32 18.06
N PRO A 19 2.25 -6.97 16.88
CA PRO A 19 2.85 -7.96 16.03
C PRO A 19 3.96 -8.62 16.82
N GLN A 20 3.92 -9.94 16.90
CA GLN A 20 4.96 -10.69 17.58
C GLN A 20 6.29 -10.41 16.86
N ARG A 21 7.42 -10.56 17.56
CA ARG A 21 8.76 -10.29 16.98
C ARG A 21 9.01 -11.04 15.66
N SER A 22 8.34 -12.17 15.46
CA SER A 22 8.29 -12.92 14.19
C SER A 22 7.61 -12.17 13.05
N GLU A 23 6.44 -11.58 13.28
CA GLU A 23 5.68 -10.82 12.26
C GLU A 23 6.46 -9.59 11.79
N GLN A 24 7.20 -8.92 12.68
CA GLN A 24 8.06 -7.79 12.30
C GLN A 24 9.19 -8.24 11.37
N ALA A 25 9.83 -9.37 11.67
CA ALA A 25 10.89 -9.93 10.83
C ALA A 25 10.38 -10.36 9.45
N GLU A 26 9.16 -10.92 9.39
CA GLU A 26 8.50 -11.27 8.13
C GLU A 26 8.21 -10.03 7.27
N ILE A 27 7.69 -8.95 7.88
CA ILE A 27 7.43 -7.69 7.16
C ILE A 27 8.73 -7.06 6.67
N GLU A 28 9.79 -7.07 7.47
CA GLU A 28 11.13 -6.59 7.04
C GLU A 28 11.71 -7.43 5.90
N SER A 29 11.49 -8.75 5.90
CA SER A 29 11.89 -9.63 4.81
C SER A 29 11.15 -9.28 3.52
N LEU A 30 9.84 -9.02 3.62
CA LEU A 30 9.02 -8.63 2.48
C LEU A 30 9.42 -7.25 1.92
N LEU A 31 9.80 -6.30 2.77
CA LEU A 31 10.34 -5.01 2.32
C LEU A 31 11.65 -5.18 1.53
N ARG A 32 12.56 -6.05 1.99
CA ARG A 32 13.81 -6.36 1.26
C ARG A 32 13.54 -7.01 -0.08
N GLU A 33 12.57 -7.92 -0.15
CA GLU A 33 12.17 -8.55 -1.41
C GLU A 33 11.56 -7.54 -2.39
N MET A 34 10.72 -6.62 -1.90
CA MET A 34 10.15 -5.54 -2.72
C MET A 34 11.22 -4.60 -3.26
N GLU A 35 12.24 -4.28 -2.46
CA GLU A 35 13.37 -3.49 -2.91
C GLU A 35 14.15 -4.20 -4.02
N PHE A 36 14.46 -5.48 -3.85
CA PHE A 36 15.11 -6.29 -4.87
C PHE A 36 14.31 -6.33 -6.19
N LEU A 37 13.00 -6.54 -6.10
CA LEU A 37 12.13 -6.55 -7.28
C LEU A 37 12.08 -5.19 -7.98
N ARG A 38 12.12 -4.09 -7.23
CA ARG A 38 12.20 -2.73 -7.77
C ARG A 38 13.50 -2.51 -8.53
N GLU A 39 14.64 -2.90 -7.97
CA GLU A 39 15.95 -2.82 -8.64
C GLU A 39 15.97 -3.65 -9.92
N ARG A 40 15.40 -4.86 -9.87
CA ARG A 40 15.31 -5.73 -11.04
C ARG A 40 14.46 -5.08 -12.14
N ALA A 41 13.32 -4.49 -11.81
CA ALA A 41 12.47 -3.79 -12.77
C ALA A 41 13.17 -2.57 -13.38
N GLN A 42 13.92 -1.80 -12.59
CA GLN A 42 14.72 -0.68 -13.09
C GLN A 42 15.80 -1.15 -14.06
N SER A 43 16.47 -2.27 -13.75
CA SER A 43 17.44 -2.89 -14.67
C SER A 43 16.79 -3.32 -15.99
N LEU A 44 15.61 -3.94 -15.92
CA LEU A 44 14.84 -4.33 -17.10
C LEU A 44 14.38 -3.11 -17.92
N GLN A 45 13.96 -2.03 -17.27
CA GLN A 45 13.65 -0.76 -17.94
C GLN A 45 14.87 -0.19 -18.65
N GLY A 46 16.04 -0.19 -18.02
CA GLY A 46 17.28 0.27 -18.65
C GLY A 46 17.64 -0.54 -19.89
N ARG A 47 17.45 -1.86 -19.85
CA ARG A 47 17.76 -2.78 -20.96
C ARG A 47 16.74 -2.75 -22.08
N TYR A 48 15.44 -2.70 -21.75
CA TYR A 48 14.35 -2.95 -22.70
C TYR A 48 13.40 -1.78 -22.87
N GLY A 49 13.41 -0.79 -21.97
CA GLY A 49 12.50 0.36 -22.01
C GLY A 49 12.65 1.23 -23.25
N ARG A 50 13.82 1.19 -23.90
CA ARG A 50 14.08 1.84 -25.19
C ARG A 50 14.13 0.88 -26.37
N SER A 51 14.15 -0.43 -26.12
CA SER A 51 14.20 -1.43 -27.18
C SER A 51 12.81 -1.58 -27.82
N GLY A 52 12.76 -1.57 -29.15
CA GLY A 52 11.61 -2.00 -29.93
C GLY A 52 10.75 -0.89 -30.56
N ASN A 53 10.57 -1.00 -31.89
CA ASN A 53 9.57 -0.30 -32.71
C ASN A 53 8.16 -0.94 -32.60
N GLY A 54 7.89 -1.69 -31.52
CA GLY A 54 6.63 -2.38 -31.32
C GLY A 54 5.50 -1.43 -30.91
N LYS A 55 4.28 -1.68 -31.42
CA LYS A 55 3.08 -0.89 -31.08
C LYS A 55 2.67 -1.01 -29.60
N ILE A 56 3.04 -2.09 -28.93
CA ILE A 56 2.74 -2.35 -27.51
C ILE A 56 4.07 -2.50 -26.77
N ARG A 57 4.18 -1.82 -25.62
CA ARG A 57 5.39 -1.84 -24.78
C ARG A 57 5.00 -2.06 -23.33
N PHE A 58 5.87 -2.74 -22.58
CA PHE A 58 5.70 -2.91 -21.15
C PHE A 58 5.93 -1.56 -20.43
N ASN A 59 5.00 -1.19 -19.55
CA ASN A 59 5.08 0.07 -18.82
C ASN A 59 5.88 -0.10 -17.51
N TYR A 60 7.20 -0.09 -17.63
CA TYR A 60 8.09 -0.19 -16.48
C TYR A 60 7.89 0.96 -15.48
N ASP A 61 7.59 2.17 -15.95
CA ASP A 61 7.38 3.34 -15.08
C ASP A 61 6.17 3.14 -14.16
N ALA A 62 5.05 2.63 -14.69
CA ALA A 62 3.87 2.31 -13.90
C ALA A 62 4.15 1.21 -12.88
N LEU A 63 4.87 0.16 -13.29
CA LEU A 63 5.25 -0.93 -12.39
C LEU A 63 6.13 -0.42 -11.23
N ILE A 64 7.15 0.39 -11.52
CA ILE A 64 8.05 0.94 -10.51
C ILE A 64 7.30 1.89 -9.57
N ALA A 65 6.39 2.72 -10.10
CA ALA A 65 5.55 3.59 -9.30
C ALA A 65 4.67 2.77 -8.34
N GLN A 66 4.04 1.69 -8.82
CA GLN A 66 3.21 0.84 -7.98
C GLN A 66 4.03 0.14 -6.89
N MET A 67 5.24 -0.33 -7.18
CA MET A 67 6.13 -0.90 -6.17
C MET A 67 6.50 0.13 -5.08
N ARG A 68 6.80 1.38 -5.45
CA ARG A 68 7.06 2.46 -4.48
C ARG A 68 5.85 2.75 -3.60
N THR A 69 4.65 2.79 -4.18
CA THR A 69 3.40 2.97 -3.42
C THR A 69 3.18 1.84 -2.43
N THR A 70 3.42 0.59 -2.83
CA THR A 70 3.31 -0.57 -1.95
C THR A 70 4.33 -0.51 -0.82
N GLU A 71 5.59 -0.18 -1.12
CA GLU A 71 6.66 -0.02 -0.14
C GLU A 71 6.34 1.08 0.89
N ALA A 72 5.81 2.22 0.43
CA ALA A 72 5.33 3.29 1.30
C ALA A 72 4.18 2.81 2.19
N GLY A 73 3.17 2.14 1.63
CA GLY A 73 2.04 1.62 2.40
C GLY A 73 2.43 0.60 3.49
N ILE A 74 3.42 -0.26 3.23
CA ILE A 74 3.93 -1.21 4.21
C ILE A 74 4.69 -0.48 5.34
N ARG A 75 5.52 0.51 4.99
CA ARG A 75 6.22 1.35 5.98
C ARG A 75 5.24 2.17 6.82
N ASP A 76 4.21 2.74 6.19
CA ASP A 76 3.16 3.47 6.88
C ASP A 76 2.37 2.55 7.80
N TYR A 77 2.09 1.31 7.41
CA TYR A 77 1.46 0.32 8.30
C TYR A 77 2.33 0.01 9.54
N LEU A 78 3.64 -0.12 9.36
CA LEU A 78 4.57 -0.31 10.48
C LEU A 78 4.63 0.93 11.39
N ASN A 79 4.68 2.13 10.81
CA ASN A 79 4.82 3.40 11.55
C ASN A 79 3.51 3.87 12.20
N ALA A 80 2.36 3.70 11.55
CA ALA A 80 1.04 4.08 12.05
C ALA A 80 0.65 3.31 13.32
N ARG A 81 1.28 2.15 13.57
CA ARG A 81 1.11 1.38 14.81
C ARG A 81 1.79 2.01 16.04
N ILE A 82 2.61 3.07 15.88
CA ILE A 82 3.23 3.78 17.00
C ILE A 82 2.34 4.93 17.52
N ASP A 83 1.48 5.54 16.71
CA ASP A 83 0.75 6.75 17.16
C ASP A 83 -0.78 6.66 17.24
N VAL A 84 -1.55 6.15 16.26
CA VAL A 84 -3.03 6.26 16.34
C VAL A 84 -3.72 5.18 15.49
N ILE A 85 -4.74 4.52 16.06
CA ILE A 85 -5.66 3.67 15.30
C ILE A 85 -6.62 4.57 14.48
N HIS A 86 -6.44 4.66 13.16
CA HIS A 86 -7.50 5.14 12.27
C HIS A 86 -8.54 4.02 12.07
N THR A 87 -9.74 4.21 12.61
CA THR A 87 -10.87 3.24 12.52
C THR A 87 -11.60 3.26 11.18
N THR A 88 -11.14 4.08 10.25
CA THR A 88 -11.75 4.26 8.93
C THR A 88 -10.72 3.85 7.89
N PRO A 89 -11.02 2.91 6.99
CA PRO A 89 -10.10 2.55 5.92
C PRO A 89 -9.75 3.81 5.12
N PRO A 90 -8.48 4.00 4.73
CA PRO A 90 -8.09 5.12 3.89
C PRO A 90 -8.96 5.11 2.62
N PRO A 91 -9.47 6.27 2.17
CA PRO A 91 -10.29 6.33 0.96
C PRO A 91 -9.51 5.73 -0.20
N THR A 92 -10.21 4.99 -1.06
CA THR A 92 -9.61 4.48 -2.29
C THR A 92 -9.03 5.66 -3.07
N VAL A 93 -7.71 5.70 -3.20
CA VAL A 93 -7.05 6.71 -4.02
C VAL A 93 -7.43 6.38 -5.46
N GLY A 94 -8.37 7.16 -5.99
CA GLY A 94 -9.00 6.94 -7.27
C GLY A 94 -7.99 6.80 -8.41
N GLY A 95 -8.31 5.87 -9.31
CA GLY A 95 -7.58 5.61 -10.54
C GLY A 95 -7.96 4.23 -11.06
N SER A 96 -8.88 4.17 -12.02
CA SER A 96 -9.13 2.94 -12.77
C SER A 96 -7.81 2.40 -13.30
N LEU A 97 -7.50 1.13 -13.03
CA LEU A 97 -6.36 0.41 -13.64
C LEU A 97 -6.48 0.31 -15.17
N ILE A 98 -7.62 0.74 -15.71
CA ILE A 98 -7.99 0.66 -17.12
C ILE A 98 -8.11 2.08 -17.67
N ARG A 99 -7.24 2.41 -18.63
CA ARG A 99 -7.33 3.62 -19.44
C ARG A 99 -8.06 3.30 -20.75
N VAL A 100 -9.25 3.84 -20.94
CA VAL A 100 -9.99 3.79 -22.22
C VAL A 100 -9.81 5.13 -22.94
N ARG A 101 -9.46 5.11 -24.23
CA ARG A 101 -9.42 6.35 -25.06
C ARG A 101 -10.83 6.62 -25.63
N PRO A 102 -11.28 7.88 -25.67
CA PRO A 102 -12.46 8.26 -26.45
C PRO A 102 -12.14 8.27 -27.95
N ASN A 103 -13.17 7.97 -28.76
CA ASN A 103 -13.14 8.00 -30.23
C ASN A 103 -13.15 9.43 -30.77
#